data_AF-A0A383VCQ2-F1
#
_entry.id   AF-A0A383VCQ2-F1
#
_cell.length_a   1.000
_cell.length_b   1.000
_cell.length_c   1.000
_cell.angle_alpha   90.00
_cell.angle_beta   90.00
_cell.angle_gamma   90.00
#
_symmetry.space_group_name_H-M   'P 1'
#
loop_
_entity.id
_entity.type
_entity.pdbx_description
1 polymer ?
#
loop_
_entity_poly.entity_id
_entity_poly.type
_entity_poly.pdbx_seq_one_letter_code
_entity_poly.pdbx_strand_id
1 'polypeptide(L)'
;MYKDKGTPLLFGGVASSCSGSFCKSRETYWGRTCSFNSEQTWGVCNQEQRRHSLEYARTLGNGDILRLTPCHVLKFLRGRTLWLIGDSHSKTLYRALQCFLFDFWDQRECEASAAAADVQALYNLPAAPGQSKCFHLLGKGGGRVCMVHAVLGSSLVGNSQVAEGGVLPLLQSRFARRTDIFYINFGVWHKKSDTWRASFKPALEALGRFYKATKSRFPHVLYRETPAEHPKDSSSNACQSMRGYTYQPWDGRLVVNPAARIAVQGWDSGGWMNTAARTVLGKYKIPVVAAFNISVPLANNHIGSHMSPELDCLHYCVPGVPEMWVWYLFNAIASGRSGIKAIASSSSREDMAAATRSPNLKYKCVPTATMF
;
A
#
# COMPACT_ATOMS: atom_id res chain seq x y z
N MET A 1 10.80 -8.11 -21.99
CA MET A 1 10.55 -9.45 -21.43
C MET A 1 11.68 -9.73 -20.45
N TYR A 2 11.34 -10.09 -19.21
CA TYR A 2 12.19 -9.99 -18.01
C TYR A 2 12.77 -11.35 -17.62
N LYS A 3 14.09 -11.53 -17.51
CA LYS A 3 14.69 -12.78 -17.01
C LYS A 3 16.01 -12.54 -16.26
N ASP A 4 15.95 -12.28 -14.95
CA ASP A 4 16.79 -13.12 -14.09
C ASP A 4 16.17 -14.51 -14.09
N LYS A 5 16.97 -15.56 -14.27
CA LYS A 5 16.44 -16.93 -14.19
C LYS A 5 15.94 -17.17 -12.75
N GLY A 6 14.63 -17.03 -12.53
CA GLY A 6 13.92 -17.58 -11.36
C GLY A 6 13.11 -16.60 -10.52
N THR A 7 13.51 -15.33 -10.40
CA THR A 7 12.86 -14.37 -9.49
C THR A 7 11.98 -13.36 -10.25
N PRO A 8 10.67 -13.28 -9.99
CA PRO A 8 9.79 -12.27 -10.59
C PRO A 8 10.18 -10.84 -10.17
N LEU A 9 9.96 -9.86 -11.05
CA LEU A 9 10.26 -8.44 -10.76
C LEU A 9 9.58 -7.93 -9.50
N LEU A 10 8.33 -8.36 -9.30
CA LEU A 10 7.55 -7.98 -8.13
C LEU A 10 8.23 -8.39 -6.82
N PHE A 11 9.03 -9.46 -6.84
CA PHE A 11 9.75 -9.99 -5.69
C PHE A 11 11.26 -9.67 -5.76
N GLY A 12 11.64 -8.56 -6.40
CA GLY A 12 13.01 -8.05 -6.42
C GLY A 12 13.89 -8.58 -7.55
N GLY A 13 13.31 -9.34 -8.49
CA GLY A 13 14.01 -9.75 -9.70
C GLY A 13 14.43 -8.54 -10.55
N VAL A 14 15.56 -8.65 -11.25
CA VAL A 14 16.03 -7.61 -12.16
C VAL A 14 15.61 -7.93 -13.59
N ALA A 15 15.28 -6.89 -14.33
CA ALA A 15 15.04 -6.97 -15.76
C ALA A 15 16.38 -7.18 -16.48
N SER A 16 16.73 -8.40 -16.87
CA SER A 16 17.97 -8.67 -17.63
C SER A 16 18.03 -7.99 -19.00
N SER A 17 16.88 -7.62 -19.55
CA SER A 17 16.76 -6.81 -20.78
C SER A 17 16.71 -5.31 -20.49
N CYS A 18 16.96 -4.87 -19.26
CA CYS A 18 17.04 -3.44 -18.96
C CYS A 18 18.37 -2.93 -19.52
N SER A 19 18.29 -2.33 -20.70
CA SER A 19 19.41 -1.70 -21.39
C SER A 19 19.13 -0.22 -21.60
N GLY A 20 20.05 0.65 -21.20
CA GLY A 20 19.97 2.10 -21.45
C GLY A 20 19.85 2.94 -20.18
N SER A 21 19.79 4.26 -20.35
CA SER A 21 19.90 5.26 -19.27
C SER A 21 18.74 5.27 -18.27
N PHE A 22 17.65 4.56 -18.56
CA PHE A 22 16.50 4.42 -17.65
C PHE A 22 16.71 3.32 -16.60
N CYS A 23 17.62 2.37 -16.84
CA CYS A 23 17.90 1.28 -15.91
C CYS A 23 18.71 1.78 -14.73
N LYS A 24 18.28 1.41 -13.52
CA LYS A 24 18.94 1.86 -12.30
C LYS A 24 19.93 0.82 -11.81
N SER A 25 21.11 1.31 -11.40
CA SER A 25 22.16 0.45 -10.85
C SER A 25 21.67 -0.27 -9.60
N ARG A 26 21.98 -1.57 -9.51
CA ARG A 26 21.67 -2.41 -8.35
C ARG A 26 22.72 -2.32 -7.25
N GLU A 27 23.80 -1.59 -7.50
CA GLU A 27 24.89 -1.37 -6.56
C GLU A 27 24.63 -0.17 -5.63
N THR A 28 23.65 0.68 -5.95
CA THR A 28 23.24 1.77 -5.06
C THR A 28 22.61 1.23 -3.78
N TYR A 29 22.49 2.07 -2.75
CA TYR A 29 21.79 1.70 -1.51
C TYR A 29 20.41 1.09 -1.81
N TRP A 30 19.59 1.80 -2.59
CA TRP A 30 18.25 1.33 -2.99
C TRP A 30 18.28 0.15 -3.95
N GLY A 31 19.30 0.05 -4.80
CA GLY A 31 19.52 -1.13 -5.63
C GLY A 31 19.68 -2.40 -4.78
N ARG A 32 20.49 -2.32 -3.72
CA ARG A 32 20.68 -3.41 -2.77
C ARG A 32 19.45 -3.67 -1.91
N THR A 33 18.79 -2.62 -1.42
CA THR A 33 17.56 -2.80 -0.61
C THR A 33 16.43 -3.44 -1.42
N CYS A 34 16.23 -3.01 -2.66
CA CYS A 34 15.19 -3.56 -3.53
C CYS A 34 15.55 -4.89 -4.20
N SER A 35 16.81 -5.35 -4.03
CA SER A 35 17.19 -6.73 -4.33
C SER A 35 16.87 -7.70 -3.18
N PHE A 36 16.48 -7.17 -2.02
CA PHE A 36 16.16 -7.93 -0.81
C PHE A 36 17.26 -8.91 -0.37
N ASN A 37 18.52 -8.53 -0.64
CA ASN A 37 19.71 -9.32 -0.32
C ASN A 37 20.51 -8.72 0.86
N SER A 38 20.01 -7.65 1.49
CA SER A 38 20.71 -6.95 2.57
C SER A 38 19.97 -7.09 3.90
N GLU A 39 20.70 -7.50 4.94
CA GLU A 39 20.25 -7.46 6.34
C GLU A 39 20.10 -6.02 6.86
N GLN A 40 20.64 -5.02 6.16
CA GLN A 40 20.55 -3.60 6.55
C GLN A 40 19.17 -2.99 6.28
N THR A 41 18.24 -3.75 5.71
CA THR A 41 16.88 -3.30 5.45
C THR A 41 15.91 -3.86 6.47
N TRP A 42 15.15 -2.98 7.12
CA TRP A 42 14.17 -3.39 8.10
C TRP A 42 13.14 -4.35 7.49
N GLY A 43 12.95 -5.47 8.17
CA GLY A 43 11.93 -6.46 7.85
C GLY A 43 12.19 -7.24 6.56
N VAL A 44 13.45 -7.50 6.15
CA VAL A 44 13.70 -8.42 5.03
C VAL A 44 13.44 -9.87 5.44
N CYS A 45 12.63 -10.57 4.65
CA CYS A 45 12.32 -11.98 4.86
C CYS A 45 13.59 -12.84 4.77
N ASN A 46 13.73 -13.80 5.68
CA ASN A 46 14.77 -14.83 5.58
C ASN A 46 14.54 -15.74 4.34
N GLN A 47 15.48 -16.65 4.05
CA GLN A 47 15.39 -17.49 2.85
C GLN A 47 14.13 -18.37 2.81
N GLU A 48 13.73 -18.96 3.94
CA GLU A 48 12.54 -19.80 4.03
C GLU A 48 11.26 -18.99 3.82
N GLN A 49 11.16 -17.83 4.47
CA GLN A 49 10.06 -16.89 4.31
C GLN A 49 9.94 -16.45 2.84
N ARG A 50 11.05 -16.11 2.18
CA ARG A 50 11.06 -15.73 0.75
C ARG A 50 10.58 -16.88 -0.14
N ARG A 51 11.06 -18.10 0.11
CA ARG A 51 10.62 -19.30 -0.62
C ARG A 51 9.11 -19.51 -0.45
N HIS A 52 8.61 -19.44 0.77
CA HIS A 52 7.19 -19.61 1.08
C HIS A 52 6.33 -18.53 0.42
N SER A 53 6.73 -17.25 0.50
CA SER A 53 6.08 -16.13 -0.19
C SER A 53 5.95 -16.39 -1.69
N LEU A 54 7.04 -16.85 -2.34
CA LEU A 54 7.08 -17.06 -3.78
C LEU A 54 6.25 -18.27 -4.21
N GLU A 55 6.31 -19.37 -3.45
CA GLU A 55 5.47 -20.55 -3.69
C GLU A 55 3.99 -20.23 -3.54
N TYR A 56 3.62 -19.49 -2.51
CA TYR A 56 2.25 -19.03 -2.33
C TYR A 56 1.83 -18.07 -3.46
N ALA A 57 2.69 -17.12 -3.83
CA ALA A 57 2.43 -16.20 -4.94
C ALA A 57 2.16 -16.92 -6.26
N ARG A 58 2.85 -18.04 -6.57
CA ARG A 58 2.59 -18.85 -7.79
C ARG A 58 1.14 -19.30 -7.91
N THR A 59 0.43 -19.45 -6.80
CA THR A 59 -0.98 -19.84 -6.82
C THR A 59 -1.89 -18.67 -7.20
N LEU A 60 -1.52 -17.44 -6.82
CA LEU A 60 -2.40 -16.27 -6.91
C LEU A 60 -2.69 -15.87 -8.35
N GLY A 61 -3.98 -15.76 -8.68
CA GLY A 61 -4.42 -15.41 -10.03
C GLY A 61 -3.90 -16.38 -11.08
N ASN A 62 -3.74 -17.66 -10.73
CA ASN A 62 -3.14 -18.68 -11.60
C ASN A 62 -1.70 -18.34 -12.06
N GLY A 63 -0.93 -17.70 -11.17
CA GLY A 63 0.45 -17.27 -11.43
C GLY A 63 0.56 -15.89 -12.08
N ASP A 64 -0.55 -15.19 -12.33
CA ASP A 64 -0.56 -13.88 -13.00
C ASP A 64 0.18 -12.80 -12.23
N ILE A 65 0.23 -12.93 -10.91
CA ILE A 65 1.03 -12.05 -10.06
C ILE A 65 2.51 -12.02 -10.48
N LEU A 66 3.05 -13.14 -10.94
CA LEU A 66 4.45 -13.24 -11.35
C LEU A 66 4.71 -12.59 -12.72
N ARG A 67 3.64 -12.31 -13.47
CA ARG A 67 3.67 -11.61 -14.76
C ARG A 67 3.47 -10.10 -14.60
N LEU A 68 3.28 -9.60 -13.37
CA LEU A 68 3.15 -8.18 -13.11
C LEU A 68 4.48 -7.45 -13.40
N THR A 69 4.38 -6.31 -14.07
CA THR A 69 5.54 -5.50 -14.48
C THR A 69 5.27 -4.04 -14.14
N PRO A 70 6.30 -3.21 -13.93
CA PRO A 70 6.13 -1.79 -13.65
C PRO A 70 5.25 -1.09 -14.70
N CYS A 71 5.42 -1.45 -15.98
CA CYS A 71 4.65 -0.92 -17.10
C CYS A 71 3.13 -1.11 -16.95
N HIS A 72 2.70 -2.22 -16.32
CA HIS A 72 1.29 -2.47 -16.04
C HIS A 72 0.69 -1.43 -15.08
N VAL A 73 1.46 -0.99 -14.09
CA VAL A 73 1.03 0.01 -13.10
C VAL A 73 1.20 1.43 -13.64
N LEU A 74 2.32 1.73 -14.31
CA LEU A 74 2.67 3.08 -14.76
C LEU A 74 1.61 3.71 -15.67
N LYS A 75 0.97 2.94 -16.55
CA LYS A 75 -0.08 3.47 -17.44
C LYS A 75 -1.28 4.06 -16.68
N PHE A 76 -1.48 3.68 -15.42
CA PHE A 76 -2.51 4.25 -14.55
C PHE A 76 -2.01 5.42 -13.71
N LEU A 77 -0.69 5.57 -13.52
CA LEU A 77 -0.10 6.60 -12.66
C LEU A 77 0.38 7.83 -13.43
N ARG A 78 0.45 7.78 -14.76
CA ARG A 78 0.84 8.92 -15.61
C ARG A 78 0.07 10.19 -15.24
N GLY A 79 0.81 11.23 -14.85
CA GLY A 79 0.28 12.55 -14.52
C GLY A 79 -0.56 12.61 -13.24
N ARG A 80 -0.63 11.52 -12.48
CA ARG A 80 -1.42 11.38 -11.26
C ARG A 80 -0.53 11.20 -10.04
N THR A 81 -1.08 11.54 -8.89
CA THR A 81 -0.58 11.05 -7.60
C THR A 81 -1.39 9.83 -7.17
N LEU A 82 -0.69 8.75 -6.80
CA LEU A 82 -1.25 7.70 -5.97
C LEU A 82 -1.02 8.06 -4.51
N TRP A 83 -2.07 8.44 -3.80
CA TRP A 83 -2.07 8.74 -2.37
C TRP A 83 -2.35 7.47 -1.57
N LEU A 84 -1.32 6.91 -0.96
CA LEU A 84 -1.42 5.86 0.04
C LEU A 84 -1.65 6.53 1.40
N ILE A 85 -2.80 6.33 2.01
CA ILE A 85 -3.14 6.99 3.27
C ILE A 85 -3.42 5.93 4.31
N GLY A 86 -2.66 5.92 5.41
CA GLY A 86 -2.92 4.95 6.47
C GLY A 86 -1.82 4.79 7.49
N ASP A 87 -1.77 3.61 8.12
CA ASP A 87 -0.81 3.24 9.16
C ASP A 87 0.51 2.65 8.60
N SER A 88 1.26 1.94 9.45
CA SER A 88 2.53 1.28 9.11
C SER A 88 2.42 0.30 7.94
N HIS A 89 1.26 -0.33 7.71
CA HIS A 89 1.08 -1.19 6.53
C HIS A 89 0.99 -0.39 5.23
N SER A 90 0.59 0.89 5.29
CA SER A 90 0.64 1.78 4.13
C SER A 90 2.06 2.25 3.84
N LYS A 91 2.88 2.45 4.88
CA LYS A 91 4.34 2.68 4.73
C LYS A 91 5.03 1.48 4.07
N THR A 92 4.65 0.27 4.49
CA THR A 92 5.21 -0.96 3.92
C THR A 92 4.82 -1.13 2.45
N LEU A 93 3.56 -0.87 2.09
CA LEU A 93 3.13 -0.85 0.68
C LEU A 93 3.84 0.24 -0.14
N TYR A 94 4.05 1.42 0.43
CA TYR A 94 4.81 2.49 -0.23
C TYR A 94 6.23 2.04 -0.58
N ARG A 95 6.93 1.36 0.35
CA ARG A 95 8.27 0.79 0.13
C ARG A 95 8.24 -0.33 -0.93
N ALA A 96 7.25 -1.22 -0.89
CA ALA A 96 7.06 -2.24 -1.93
C ALA A 96 6.87 -1.62 -3.32
N LEU A 97 6.09 -0.53 -3.42
CA LEU A 97 5.91 0.21 -4.68
C LEU A 97 7.19 0.93 -5.14
N GLN A 98 8.00 1.46 -4.21
CA GLN A 98 9.32 2.02 -4.56
C GLN A 98 10.22 0.98 -5.19
N CYS A 99 10.31 -0.20 -4.58
CA CYS A 99 11.15 -1.28 -5.11
C CYS A 99 10.59 -1.86 -6.41
N PHE A 100 9.27 -2.01 -6.51
CA PHE A 100 8.64 -2.47 -7.74
C PHE A 100 8.83 -1.48 -8.89
N LEU A 101 8.73 -0.17 -8.63
CA LEU A 101 8.88 0.90 -9.63
C LEU A 101 10.31 1.45 -9.70
N PHE A 102 11.30 0.71 -9.18
CA PHE A 102 12.67 1.20 -8.97
C PHE A 102 13.32 1.78 -10.22
N ASP A 103 13.20 1.12 -11.38
CA ASP A 103 13.78 1.62 -12.63
C ASP A 103 13.12 2.92 -13.14
N PHE A 104 11.96 3.27 -12.60
CA PHE A 104 11.23 4.49 -12.93
C PHE A 104 11.36 5.55 -11.84
N TRP A 105 12.31 5.42 -10.92
CA TRP A 105 12.51 6.35 -9.81
C TRP A 105 13.97 6.79 -9.74
N ASP A 106 14.21 8.07 -9.45
CA ASP A 106 15.56 8.63 -9.28
C ASP A 106 16.19 8.36 -7.91
N GLN A 107 15.56 7.52 -7.08
CA GLN A 107 16.03 7.12 -5.75
C GLN A 107 16.07 8.28 -4.72
N ARG A 108 15.32 9.36 -4.96
CA ARG A 108 15.12 10.45 -4.00
C ARG A 108 13.71 10.46 -3.45
N GLU A 109 13.60 10.72 -2.15
CA GLU A 109 12.30 10.96 -1.53
C GLU A 109 12.06 12.46 -1.42
N CYS A 110 10.83 12.86 -1.74
CA CYS A 110 10.38 14.24 -1.76
C CYS A 110 9.28 14.44 -0.73
N GLU A 111 9.18 15.66 -0.21
CA GLU A 111 8.01 16.10 0.54
C GLU A 111 6.76 16.17 -0.35
N ALA A 112 5.57 16.02 0.23
CA ALA A 112 4.30 16.00 -0.50
C ALA A 112 3.93 17.34 -1.16
N SER A 113 4.42 18.45 -0.59
CA SER A 113 4.29 19.82 -1.08
C SER A 113 5.65 20.53 -1.03
N ALA A 114 5.83 21.53 -1.88
CA ALA A 114 6.96 22.45 -1.76
C ALA A 114 6.75 23.47 -0.63
N ALA A 115 5.50 23.70 -0.21
CA ALA A 115 5.17 24.58 0.90
C ALA A 115 5.35 23.82 2.23
N ALA A 116 6.32 24.27 3.04
CA ALA A 116 6.60 23.65 4.34
C ALA A 116 5.38 23.67 5.29
N ALA A 117 4.56 24.72 5.24
CA ALA A 117 3.34 24.82 6.04
C ALA A 117 2.32 23.73 5.71
N ASP A 118 2.19 23.36 4.43
CA ASP A 118 1.30 22.29 3.99
C ASP A 118 1.81 20.92 4.48
N VAL A 119 3.12 20.67 4.36
CA VAL A 119 3.75 19.46 4.91
C VAL A 119 3.54 19.36 6.41
N GLN A 120 3.75 20.46 7.14
CA GLN A 120 3.55 20.51 8.59
C GLN A 120 2.08 20.24 8.97
N ALA A 121 1.13 20.70 8.16
CA ALA A 121 -0.29 20.40 8.39
C ALA A 121 -0.60 18.88 8.29
N LEU A 122 0.11 18.14 7.43
CA LEU A 122 0.02 16.68 7.39
C LEU A 122 0.73 15.99 8.57
N TYR A 123 1.64 16.68 9.28
CA TYR A 123 2.39 16.12 10.41
C TYR A 123 1.66 16.35 11.74
N ASN A 124 0.85 17.41 11.81
CA ASN A 124 0.06 17.78 12.98
C ASN A 124 -1.21 16.91 13.07
N LEU A 125 -1.04 15.62 13.41
CA LEU A 125 -2.14 14.69 13.64
C LEU A 125 -2.25 14.33 15.13
N PRO A 126 -3.47 14.17 15.67
CA PRO A 126 -3.68 14.11 17.12
C PRO A 126 -3.29 12.78 17.78
N ALA A 127 -3.37 11.66 17.05
CA ALA A 127 -3.12 10.33 17.62
C ALA A 127 -1.63 9.96 17.64
N ALA A 128 -0.88 10.44 16.65
CA ALA A 128 0.56 10.29 16.51
C ALA A 128 1.03 11.29 15.46
N PRO A 129 2.29 11.77 15.52
CA PRO A 129 2.83 12.63 14.46
C PRO A 129 2.65 12.00 13.09
N GLY A 130 1.98 12.73 12.21
CA GLY A 130 1.83 12.35 10.83
C GLY A 130 3.17 12.40 10.09
N GLN A 131 3.21 11.79 8.91
CA GLN A 131 4.37 11.82 8.03
C GLN A 131 3.87 11.85 6.59
N SER A 132 4.66 12.43 5.70
CA SER A 132 4.36 12.47 4.28
C SER A 132 5.62 12.28 3.49
N LYS A 133 5.63 11.33 2.56
CA LYS A 133 6.77 11.07 1.67
C LYS A 133 6.26 10.72 0.29
N CYS A 134 6.96 11.20 -0.72
CA CYS A 134 6.67 10.90 -2.11
C CYS A 134 7.91 10.44 -2.85
N PHE A 135 7.72 9.58 -3.84
CA PHE A 135 8.71 9.37 -4.89
C PHE A 135 8.10 9.66 -6.26
N HIS A 136 8.90 10.29 -7.12
CA HIS A 136 8.45 10.79 -8.40
C HIS A 136 8.88 9.82 -9.51
N LEU A 137 7.95 9.56 -10.43
CA LEU A 137 8.16 8.64 -11.53
C LEU A 137 8.80 9.37 -12.72
N LEU A 138 9.88 8.79 -13.22
CA LEU A 138 10.64 9.24 -14.38
C LEU A 138 9.94 8.86 -15.69
N GLY A 139 10.26 9.59 -16.76
CA GLY A 139 9.80 9.30 -18.13
C GLY A 139 8.56 10.07 -18.59
N LYS A 140 8.14 9.83 -19.83
CA LYS A 140 7.02 10.55 -20.48
C LYS A 140 5.69 10.24 -19.77
N GLY A 141 5.06 11.31 -19.28
CA GLY A 141 3.80 11.25 -18.52
C GLY A 141 3.97 11.45 -17.02
N GLY A 142 5.17 11.25 -16.45
CA GLY A 142 5.46 11.48 -15.03
C GLY A 142 4.46 10.82 -14.08
N GLY A 143 4.31 11.41 -12.88
CA GLY A 143 3.44 10.91 -11.82
C GLY A 143 4.22 10.78 -10.52
N ARG A 144 3.52 10.47 -9.44
CA ARG A 144 4.17 10.20 -8.15
C ARG A 144 3.34 9.26 -7.29
N VAL A 145 4.01 8.58 -6.40
CA VAL A 145 3.36 7.84 -5.31
C VAL A 145 3.70 8.57 -4.04
N CYS A 146 2.69 8.90 -3.24
CA CYS A 146 2.82 9.61 -1.99
C CYS A 146 2.19 8.79 -0.88
N MET A 147 2.86 8.71 0.26
CA MET A 147 2.33 8.13 1.49
C MET A 147 2.04 9.25 2.48
N VAL A 148 0.86 9.19 3.11
CA VAL A 148 0.49 10.00 4.28
C VAL A 148 0.20 9.07 5.45
N HIS A 149 0.99 9.18 6.50
CA HIS A 149 0.84 8.40 7.73
C HIS A 149 -0.28 9.00 8.58
N ALA A 150 -1.46 8.41 8.51
CA ALA A 150 -2.64 8.77 9.27
C ALA A 150 -3.26 7.51 9.88
N VAL A 151 -2.94 7.27 11.15
CA VAL A 151 -3.16 5.97 11.82
C VAL A 151 -4.60 5.70 12.21
N LEU A 152 -5.38 6.75 12.49
CA LEU A 152 -6.79 6.66 12.84
C LEU A 152 -7.67 7.19 11.71
N GLY A 153 -8.79 6.51 11.47
CA GLY A 153 -9.77 6.95 10.48
C GLY A 153 -10.43 8.27 10.88
N SER A 154 -10.51 8.55 12.18
CA SER A 154 -10.98 9.83 12.72
C SER A 154 -10.10 11.02 12.34
N SER A 155 -8.88 10.82 11.83
CA SER A 155 -8.06 11.90 11.29
C SER A 155 -8.37 12.24 9.83
N LEU A 156 -9.13 11.39 9.12
CA LEU A 156 -9.32 11.56 7.68
C LEU A 156 -10.34 12.64 7.33
N VAL A 157 -11.43 12.76 8.10
CA VAL A 157 -12.56 13.66 7.81
C VAL A 157 -13.26 14.06 9.11
N GLY A 158 -13.70 15.31 9.20
CA GLY A 158 -14.57 15.81 10.27
C GLY A 158 -13.86 16.01 11.60
N ASN A 159 -12.54 16.25 11.58
CA ASN A 159 -11.73 16.43 12.77
C ASN A 159 -11.16 17.84 12.82
N SER A 160 -11.67 18.66 13.74
CA SER A 160 -11.26 20.07 13.91
C SER A 160 -9.81 20.25 14.36
N GLN A 161 -9.16 19.21 14.88
CA GLN A 161 -7.75 19.23 15.25
C GLN A 161 -6.82 18.99 14.05
N VAL A 162 -7.37 18.61 12.90
CA VAL A 162 -6.62 18.43 11.66
C VAL A 162 -6.98 19.58 10.72
N ALA A 163 -5.98 20.17 10.07
CA ALA A 163 -6.18 21.26 9.13
C ALA A 163 -7.23 20.89 8.04
N GLU A 164 -8.02 21.88 7.62
CA GLU A 164 -9.16 21.71 6.69
C GLU A 164 -10.23 20.71 7.20
N GLY A 165 -10.21 20.35 8.48
CA GLY A 165 -11.13 19.40 9.07
C GLY A 165 -10.78 17.93 8.79
N GLY A 166 -9.59 17.62 8.28
CA GLY A 166 -9.15 16.23 8.05
C GLY A 166 -8.13 16.09 6.94
N VAL A 167 -7.41 14.95 6.94
CA VAL A 167 -6.39 14.65 5.92
C VAL A 167 -6.96 14.66 4.49
N LEU A 168 -8.15 14.12 4.27
CA LEU A 168 -8.73 14.08 2.91
C LEU A 168 -9.19 15.46 2.42
N PRO A 169 -9.94 16.26 3.20
CA PRO A 169 -10.19 17.67 2.87
C PRO A 169 -8.92 18.46 2.56
N LEU A 170 -7.89 18.31 3.40
CA LEU A 170 -6.60 18.98 3.24
C LEU A 170 -5.91 18.59 1.92
N LEU A 171 -5.84 17.29 1.63
CA LEU A 171 -5.27 16.81 0.37
C LEU A 171 -6.08 17.35 -0.83
N GLN A 172 -7.41 17.29 -0.78
CA GLN A 172 -8.27 17.75 -1.87
C GLN A 172 -8.20 19.27 -2.12
N SER A 173 -7.93 20.08 -1.09
CA SER A 173 -7.85 21.53 -1.23
C SER A 173 -6.48 22.03 -1.67
N ARG A 174 -5.39 21.38 -1.24
CA ARG A 174 -4.02 21.93 -1.43
C ARG A 174 -3.06 21.07 -2.22
N PHE A 175 -3.29 19.75 -2.32
CA PHE A 175 -2.28 18.81 -2.85
C PHE A 175 -2.75 18.05 -4.09
N ALA A 176 -3.99 17.59 -4.07
CA ALA A 176 -4.47 16.56 -4.96
C ALA A 176 -5.15 17.14 -6.20
N ARG A 177 -5.02 16.41 -7.30
CA ARG A 177 -5.72 16.68 -8.55
C ARG A 177 -6.95 15.80 -8.66
N ARG A 178 -7.94 16.23 -9.46
CA ARG A 178 -9.18 15.47 -9.70
C ARG A 178 -8.94 14.06 -10.27
N THR A 179 -7.82 13.86 -10.95
CA THR A 179 -7.42 12.59 -11.55
C THR A 179 -6.65 11.68 -10.61
N ASP A 180 -6.22 12.17 -9.44
CA ASP A 180 -5.45 11.39 -8.46
C ASP A 180 -6.23 10.20 -7.93
N ILE A 181 -5.51 9.24 -7.35
CA ILE A 181 -6.04 7.98 -6.83
C ILE A 181 -5.76 7.96 -5.32
N PHE A 182 -6.81 7.76 -4.51
CA PHE A 182 -6.70 7.62 -3.07
C PHE A 182 -6.86 6.16 -2.68
N TYR A 183 -5.82 5.58 -2.11
CA TYR A 183 -5.78 4.20 -1.63
C TYR A 183 -5.62 4.21 -0.11
N ILE A 184 -6.73 4.03 0.58
CA ILE A 184 -6.86 4.31 2.01
C ILE A 184 -6.83 3.01 2.80
N ASN A 185 -6.14 3.01 3.94
CA ASN A 185 -6.20 1.94 4.93
C ASN A 185 -6.08 2.51 6.34
N PHE A 186 -6.89 2.01 7.25
CA PHE A 186 -6.67 2.20 8.69
C PHE A 186 -7.37 1.04 9.40
N GLY A 187 -6.86 0.62 10.55
CA GLY A 187 -7.54 -0.39 11.35
C GLY A 187 -6.76 -0.81 12.57
N VAL A 188 -5.49 -1.17 12.38
CA VAL A 188 -4.64 -1.73 13.44
C VAL A 188 -4.62 -0.86 14.70
N TRP A 189 -4.47 0.45 14.54
CA TRP A 189 -4.45 1.37 15.68
C TRP A 189 -5.78 1.41 16.43
N HIS A 190 -6.91 1.14 15.78
CA HIS A 190 -8.21 1.09 16.46
C HIS A 190 -8.36 -0.12 17.39
N LYS A 191 -7.36 -1.03 17.45
CA LYS A 191 -7.30 -2.09 18.46
C LYS A 191 -6.64 -1.66 19.77
N LYS A 192 -5.90 -0.53 19.78
CA LYS A 192 -5.05 -0.15 20.93
C LYS A 192 -5.83 0.38 22.13
N SER A 193 -7.08 0.81 21.95
CA SER A 193 -7.95 1.26 23.05
C SER A 193 -9.42 1.15 22.66
N ASP A 194 -10.31 1.05 23.65
CA ASP A 194 -11.76 1.00 23.44
C ASP A 194 -12.28 2.29 22.81
N THR A 195 -11.74 3.43 23.18
CA THR A 195 -12.08 4.74 22.57
C THR A 195 -11.76 4.74 21.08
N TRP A 196 -10.58 4.25 20.68
CA TRP A 196 -10.22 4.20 19.27
C TRP A 196 -11.03 3.14 18.53
N ARG A 197 -11.28 1.98 19.16
CA ARG A 197 -12.16 0.94 18.63
C ARG A 197 -13.56 1.48 18.32
N ALA A 198 -14.15 2.22 19.26
CA ALA A 198 -15.46 2.84 19.11
C ALA A 198 -15.52 3.86 17.95
N SER A 199 -14.39 4.50 17.62
CA SER A 199 -14.32 5.49 16.54
C SER A 199 -14.19 4.88 15.13
N PHE A 200 -13.88 3.59 15.00
CA PHE A 200 -13.62 2.95 13.69
C PHE A 200 -14.82 2.99 12.73
N LYS A 201 -15.99 2.52 13.18
CA LYS A 201 -17.20 2.51 12.36
C LYS A 201 -17.70 3.94 12.04
N PRO A 202 -17.75 4.88 13.00
CA PRO A 202 -17.99 6.29 12.70
C PRO A 202 -17.04 6.89 11.66
N ALA A 203 -15.74 6.56 11.71
CA ALA A 203 -14.76 7.02 10.74
C ALA A 203 -15.01 6.48 9.33
N LEU A 204 -15.38 5.20 9.19
CA LEU A 204 -15.79 4.63 7.90
C LEU A 204 -17.05 5.31 7.34
N GLU A 205 -18.04 5.59 8.20
CA GLU A 205 -19.25 6.30 7.79
C GLU A 205 -18.94 7.76 7.37
N ALA A 206 -18.03 8.45 8.08
CA ALA A 206 -17.56 9.77 7.71
C ALA A 206 -16.82 9.78 6.36
N LEU A 207 -15.93 8.81 6.14
CA LEU A 207 -15.25 8.60 4.85
C LEU A 207 -16.27 8.37 3.71
N GLY A 208 -17.25 7.50 3.94
CA GLY A 208 -18.30 7.22 2.97
C GLY A 208 -19.11 8.45 2.57
N ARG A 209 -19.57 9.22 3.56
CA ARG A 209 -20.30 10.48 3.32
C ARG A 209 -19.45 11.50 2.58
N PHE A 210 -18.19 11.67 2.97
CA PHE A 210 -17.27 12.59 2.33
C PHE A 210 -16.99 12.22 0.88
N TYR A 211 -16.75 10.94 0.60
CA TYR A 211 -16.62 10.46 -0.77
C TYR A 211 -17.89 10.74 -1.58
N LYS A 212 -19.08 10.42 -1.05
CA LYS A 212 -20.35 10.71 -1.75
C LYS A 212 -20.47 12.20 -2.11
N ALA A 213 -20.09 13.09 -1.20
CA ALA A 213 -20.14 14.54 -1.40
C ALA A 213 -19.07 15.06 -2.39
N THR A 214 -17.93 14.37 -2.53
CA THR A 214 -16.79 14.85 -3.32
C THR A 214 -16.54 14.05 -4.60
N LYS A 215 -17.26 12.94 -4.82
CA LYS A 215 -17.06 11.98 -5.91
C LYS A 215 -17.05 12.61 -7.31
N SER A 216 -17.84 13.66 -7.53
CA SER A 216 -17.86 14.38 -8.81
C SER A 216 -16.52 15.06 -9.15
N ARG A 217 -15.73 15.40 -8.13
CA ARG A 217 -14.41 16.02 -8.26
C ARG A 217 -13.26 15.03 -8.03
N PHE A 218 -13.42 14.10 -7.09
CA PHE A 218 -12.41 13.11 -6.71
C PHE A 218 -13.00 11.70 -6.72
N PRO A 219 -13.19 11.10 -7.92
CA PRO A 219 -13.92 9.84 -8.05
C PRO A 219 -13.11 8.60 -7.64
N HIS A 220 -11.78 8.67 -7.64
CA HIS A 220 -10.93 7.49 -7.50
C HIS A 220 -10.53 7.23 -6.05
N VAL A 221 -11.45 6.66 -5.27
CA VAL A 221 -11.19 6.24 -3.88
C VAL A 221 -11.31 4.73 -3.78
N LEU A 222 -10.30 4.07 -3.23
CA LEU A 222 -10.34 2.67 -2.84
C LEU A 222 -9.94 2.53 -1.38
N TYR A 223 -10.48 1.51 -0.72
CA TYR A 223 -10.11 1.17 0.65
C TYR A 223 -9.46 -0.22 0.67
N ARG A 224 -8.26 -0.35 1.23
CA ARG A 224 -7.62 -1.64 1.45
C ARG A 224 -8.02 -2.18 2.82
N GLU A 225 -8.39 -3.44 2.84
CA GLU A 225 -8.55 -4.18 4.10
C GLU A 225 -7.28 -4.18 4.95
N THR A 226 -7.48 -4.28 6.26
CA THR A 226 -6.38 -4.52 7.21
C THR A 226 -5.96 -5.98 7.06
N PRO A 227 -4.66 -6.29 6.95
CA PRO A 227 -4.18 -7.67 6.83
C PRO A 227 -4.41 -8.47 8.13
N ALA A 228 -4.18 -9.77 8.06
CA ALA A 228 -4.19 -10.66 9.20
C ALA A 228 -3.07 -10.29 10.18
N GLU A 229 -3.40 -10.31 11.47
CA GLU A 229 -2.46 -10.28 12.59
C GLU A 229 -2.55 -11.66 13.23
N HIS A 230 -1.43 -12.39 13.26
CA HIS A 230 -1.43 -13.76 13.76
C HIS A 230 -1.23 -13.79 15.27
N PRO A 231 -1.87 -14.74 15.99
CA PRO A 231 -1.62 -14.92 17.40
C PRO A 231 -0.14 -15.15 17.67
N LYS A 232 0.36 -14.54 18.75
CA LYS A 232 1.72 -14.74 19.23
C LYS A 232 1.79 -16.04 20.00
N ASP A 233 2.78 -16.88 19.68
CA ASP A 233 3.20 -17.98 20.54
C ASP A 233 4.46 -17.59 21.29
N SER A 234 4.31 -17.20 22.55
CA SER A 234 5.45 -16.83 23.38
C SER A 234 6.36 -18.03 23.70
N SER A 235 5.84 -19.27 23.65
CA SER A 235 6.62 -20.47 23.98
C SER A 235 7.58 -20.85 22.85
N SER A 236 7.14 -20.73 21.60
CA SER A 236 7.94 -21.01 20.41
C SER A 236 8.55 -19.75 19.77
N ASN A 237 8.31 -18.57 20.35
CA ASN A 237 8.69 -17.26 19.81
C ASN A 237 8.30 -17.10 18.34
N ALA A 238 7.08 -17.53 17.99
CA ALA A 238 6.62 -17.62 16.61
C ALA A 238 5.20 -17.06 16.43
N CYS A 239 4.87 -16.71 15.19
CA CYS A 239 3.53 -16.29 14.81
C CYS A 239 2.70 -17.51 14.43
N GLN A 240 1.60 -17.75 15.12
CA GLN A 240 0.82 -18.98 14.96
C GLN A 240 0.05 -18.98 13.65
N SER A 241 0.24 -20.04 12.87
CA SER A 241 -0.61 -20.32 11.72
C SER A 241 -2.02 -20.68 12.17
N MET A 242 -3.02 -20.04 11.56
CA MET A 242 -4.41 -20.40 11.79
C MET A 242 -4.74 -21.70 11.03
N ARG A 243 -5.23 -22.71 11.74
CA ARG A 243 -5.74 -23.96 11.13
C ARG A 243 -7.20 -23.83 10.75
N GLY A 244 -7.68 -24.73 9.89
CA GLY A 244 -9.11 -24.79 9.55
C GLY A 244 -9.55 -23.92 8.39
N TYR A 245 -8.59 -23.41 7.60
CA TYR A 245 -8.85 -22.66 6.38
C TYR A 245 -8.19 -23.28 5.16
N THR A 246 -8.78 -23.00 4.01
CA THR A 246 -8.14 -23.15 2.71
C THR A 246 -8.32 -21.86 1.95
N TYR A 247 -7.22 -21.23 1.56
CA TYR A 247 -7.26 -20.08 0.67
C TYR A 247 -7.44 -20.56 -0.77
N GLN A 248 -8.45 -20.04 -1.46
CA GLN A 248 -8.78 -20.35 -2.84
C GLN A 248 -8.14 -19.30 -3.76
N PRO A 249 -7.07 -19.64 -4.48
CA PRO A 249 -6.24 -18.63 -5.12
C PRO A 249 -6.78 -18.08 -6.44
N TRP A 250 -7.79 -18.73 -7.02
CA TRP A 250 -8.47 -18.28 -8.25
C TRP A 250 -9.54 -17.21 -8.00
N ASP A 251 -10.21 -17.23 -6.84
CA ASP A 251 -11.27 -16.27 -6.49
C ASP A 251 -10.96 -15.43 -5.24
N GLY A 252 -9.84 -15.72 -4.57
CA GLY A 252 -9.35 -14.98 -3.41
C GLY A 252 -10.12 -15.23 -2.11
N ARG A 253 -10.92 -16.30 -2.03
CA ARG A 253 -11.73 -16.61 -0.85
C ARG A 253 -10.97 -17.43 0.18
N LEU A 254 -11.23 -17.18 1.46
CA LEU A 254 -10.93 -18.14 2.53
C LEU A 254 -12.14 -19.05 2.72
N VAL A 255 -11.93 -20.36 2.53
CA VAL A 255 -12.93 -21.39 2.80
C VAL A 255 -12.64 -21.99 4.17
N VAL A 256 -13.61 -21.90 5.07
CA VAL A 256 -13.54 -22.46 6.42
C VAL A 256 -13.89 -23.95 6.37
N ASN A 257 -13.08 -24.78 6.99
CA ASN A 257 -13.46 -26.15 7.30
C ASN A 257 -14.63 -26.13 8.29
N PRO A 258 -15.79 -26.76 7.99
CA PRO A 258 -16.93 -26.79 8.89
C PRO A 258 -16.59 -27.22 10.32
N ALA A 259 -15.67 -28.16 10.51
CA ALA A 259 -15.24 -28.64 11.82
C ALA A 259 -14.43 -27.61 12.63
N ALA A 260 -13.85 -26.60 11.97
CA ALA A 260 -13.04 -25.56 12.61
C ALA A 260 -13.80 -24.24 12.82
N ARG A 261 -15.07 -24.14 12.41
CA ARG A 261 -15.83 -22.87 12.34
C ARG A 261 -15.83 -22.08 13.64
N ILE A 262 -15.95 -22.75 14.80
CA ILE A 262 -15.94 -22.09 16.12
C ILE A 262 -14.55 -21.52 16.41
N ALA A 263 -13.48 -22.31 16.21
CA ALA A 263 -12.11 -21.92 16.50
C ALA A 263 -11.63 -20.74 15.65
N VAL A 264 -12.27 -20.53 14.50
CA VAL A 264 -11.86 -19.52 13.53
C VAL A 264 -12.92 -18.42 13.33
N GLN A 265 -13.89 -18.34 14.23
CA GLN A 265 -14.98 -17.37 14.12
C GLN A 265 -14.44 -15.95 13.98
N GLY A 266 -14.93 -15.23 12.97
CA GLY A 266 -14.52 -13.85 12.69
C GLY A 266 -13.35 -13.76 11.72
N TRP A 267 -12.42 -14.72 11.70
CA TRP A 267 -11.33 -14.72 10.71
C TRP A 267 -11.83 -14.99 9.28
N ASP A 268 -12.91 -15.76 9.16
CA ASP A 268 -13.60 -16.08 7.91
C ASP A 268 -14.20 -14.85 7.21
N SER A 269 -14.48 -13.81 8.00
CA SER A 269 -15.00 -12.52 7.56
C SER A 269 -13.96 -11.40 7.63
N GLY A 270 -12.68 -11.70 7.92
CA GLY A 270 -11.63 -10.67 8.06
C GLY A 270 -11.71 -9.86 9.36
N GLY A 271 -12.42 -10.36 10.35
CA GLY A 271 -12.64 -9.76 11.65
C GLY A 271 -13.65 -8.61 11.59
N TRP A 272 -13.87 -8.01 12.75
CA TRP A 272 -14.82 -6.92 12.93
C TRP A 272 -14.46 -5.69 12.07
N MET A 273 -13.17 -5.41 11.84
CA MET A 273 -12.72 -4.25 11.06
C MET A 273 -13.06 -4.41 9.58
N ASN A 274 -12.66 -5.52 8.95
CA ASN A 274 -12.89 -5.69 7.51
C ASN A 274 -14.37 -5.95 7.23
N THR A 275 -15.09 -6.64 8.12
CA THR A 275 -16.55 -6.75 8.05
C THR A 275 -17.23 -5.38 8.07
N ALA A 276 -16.84 -4.51 9.02
CA ALA A 276 -17.36 -3.16 9.09
C ALA A 276 -16.98 -2.32 7.85
N ALA A 277 -15.73 -2.41 7.36
CA ALA A 277 -15.28 -1.72 6.16
C ALA A 277 -16.12 -2.11 4.93
N ARG A 278 -16.26 -3.42 4.64
CA ARG A 278 -17.10 -3.92 3.54
C ARG A 278 -18.55 -3.45 3.66
N THR A 279 -19.11 -3.56 4.86
CA THR A 279 -20.52 -3.24 5.12
C THR A 279 -20.79 -1.74 4.98
N VAL A 280 -19.98 -0.90 5.61
CA VAL A 280 -20.18 0.55 5.63
C VAL A 280 -19.82 1.15 4.28
N LEU A 281 -18.61 0.89 3.77
CA LEU A 281 -18.12 1.51 2.54
C LEU A 281 -18.85 0.99 1.29
N GLY A 282 -19.38 -0.24 1.35
CA GLY A 282 -20.25 -0.81 0.33
C GLY A 282 -21.51 0.03 0.09
N LYS A 283 -22.12 0.60 1.14
CA LYS A 283 -23.29 1.52 1.01
C LYS A 283 -22.98 2.74 0.15
N TYR A 284 -21.72 3.20 0.18
CA TYR A 284 -21.24 4.35 -0.57
C TYR A 284 -20.59 3.98 -1.91
N LYS A 285 -20.58 2.68 -2.26
CA LYS A 285 -19.95 2.15 -3.47
C LYS A 285 -18.45 2.52 -3.56
N ILE A 286 -17.75 2.55 -2.42
CA ILE A 286 -16.28 2.63 -2.39
C ILE A 286 -15.76 1.19 -2.54
N PRO A 287 -14.95 0.89 -3.56
CA PRO A 287 -14.33 -0.43 -3.70
C PRO A 287 -13.45 -0.76 -2.49
N VAL A 288 -13.72 -1.91 -1.87
CA VAL A 288 -12.90 -2.50 -0.82
C VAL A 288 -12.00 -3.57 -1.45
N VAL A 289 -10.68 -3.40 -1.31
CA VAL A 289 -9.67 -4.31 -1.85
C VAL A 289 -9.38 -5.40 -0.82
N ALA A 290 -9.64 -6.65 -1.23
CA ALA A 290 -9.61 -7.85 -0.39
C ALA A 290 -8.18 -8.31 -0.03
N ALA A 291 -7.46 -7.47 0.73
CA ALA A 291 -6.07 -7.71 1.13
C ALA A 291 -5.92 -8.57 2.39
N PHE A 292 -7.01 -8.86 3.12
CA PHE A 292 -6.94 -9.70 4.33
C PHE A 292 -6.68 -11.17 3.98
N ASN A 293 -7.50 -11.75 3.10
CA ASN A 293 -7.52 -13.20 2.86
C ASN A 293 -6.15 -13.75 2.43
N ILE A 294 -5.42 -13.00 1.60
CA ILE A 294 -4.08 -13.39 1.10
C ILE A 294 -3.01 -13.45 2.18
N SER A 295 -3.25 -12.80 3.32
CA SER A 295 -2.27 -12.74 4.39
C SER A 295 -2.46 -13.84 5.44
N VAL A 296 -3.64 -14.47 5.50
CA VAL A 296 -3.95 -15.52 6.49
C VAL A 296 -3.05 -16.77 6.38
N PRO A 297 -2.68 -17.26 5.19
CA PRO A 297 -1.77 -18.42 5.11
C PRO A 297 -0.31 -18.09 5.45
N LEU A 298 0.03 -16.82 5.67
CA LEU A 298 1.40 -16.32 5.70
C LEU A 298 1.86 -15.92 7.12
N ALA A 299 1.42 -16.66 8.14
CA ALA A 299 1.83 -16.44 9.52
C ALA A 299 3.35 -16.44 9.71
N ASN A 300 4.06 -17.33 9.02
CA ASN A 300 5.52 -17.41 9.09
C ASN A 300 6.23 -16.25 8.39
N ASN A 301 5.51 -15.39 7.64
CA ASN A 301 6.07 -14.26 6.89
C ASN A 301 5.93 -12.93 7.62
N HIS A 302 5.66 -12.99 8.92
CA HIS A 302 5.79 -11.84 9.81
C HIS A 302 7.25 -11.49 10.08
N ILE A 303 7.48 -10.26 10.54
CA ILE A 303 8.79 -9.81 11.00
C ILE A 303 9.20 -10.54 12.29
N GLY A 304 8.26 -11.09 13.05
CA GLY A 304 8.56 -11.92 14.22
C GLY A 304 9.55 -11.23 15.17
N SER A 305 10.54 -11.97 15.66
CA SER A 305 11.58 -11.47 16.57
C SER A 305 12.87 -11.02 15.86
N HIS A 306 12.99 -11.13 14.53
CA HIS A 306 14.27 -10.90 13.86
C HIS A 306 14.63 -9.41 13.73
N MET A 307 13.65 -8.49 13.78
CA MET A 307 13.88 -7.02 13.65
C MET A 307 13.05 -6.20 14.64
N SER A 308 12.58 -6.85 15.71
CA SER A 308 11.84 -6.21 16.79
C SER A 308 12.25 -6.88 18.11
N PRO A 309 12.48 -6.12 19.19
CA PRO A 309 12.79 -6.70 20.50
C PRO A 309 11.61 -7.51 21.05
N GLU A 310 10.39 -7.22 20.59
CA GLU A 310 9.18 -7.99 20.87
C GLU A 310 8.76 -8.78 19.63
N LEU A 311 8.19 -9.98 19.83
CA LEU A 311 7.62 -10.78 18.76
C LEU A 311 6.53 -10.00 17.99
N ASP A 312 6.83 -9.63 16.75
CA ASP A 312 5.92 -8.88 15.87
C ASP A 312 5.17 -9.81 14.91
N CYS A 313 3.92 -10.13 15.24
CA CYS A 313 3.01 -10.91 14.40
C CYS A 313 1.95 -10.03 13.71
N LEU A 314 2.28 -8.77 13.50
CA LEU A 314 1.46 -7.78 12.83
C LEU A 314 2.09 -7.37 11.50
N HIS A 315 3.35 -6.93 11.52
CA HIS A 315 4.05 -6.50 10.32
C HIS A 315 4.61 -7.69 9.54
N TYR A 316 4.62 -7.57 8.21
CA TYR A 316 5.09 -8.61 7.30
C TYR A 316 6.48 -8.25 6.77
N CYS A 317 7.32 -9.26 6.62
CA CYS A 317 8.61 -9.10 6.00
C CYS A 317 8.50 -8.90 4.48
N VAL A 318 9.57 -8.41 3.85
CA VAL A 318 9.69 -8.19 2.40
C VAL A 318 10.85 -9.01 1.80
N PRO A 319 10.69 -9.61 0.62
CA PRO A 319 9.50 -9.60 -0.21
C PRO A 319 8.47 -10.66 0.26
N GLY A 320 7.19 -10.32 0.19
CA GLY A 320 6.09 -11.17 0.63
C GLY A 320 4.72 -10.52 0.46
N VAL A 321 3.98 -10.42 1.55
CA VAL A 321 2.63 -9.82 1.56
C VAL A 321 2.61 -8.39 0.99
N PRO A 322 3.59 -7.50 1.28
CA PRO A 322 3.59 -6.15 0.72
C PRO A 322 3.63 -6.12 -0.81
N GLU A 323 4.39 -7.01 -1.42
CA GLU A 323 4.45 -7.19 -2.88
C GLU A 323 3.13 -7.74 -3.43
N MET A 324 2.48 -8.67 -2.71
CA MET A 324 1.13 -9.12 -3.07
C MET A 324 0.11 -7.99 -3.03
N TRP A 325 0.23 -7.04 -2.10
CA TRP A 325 -0.62 -5.84 -2.08
C TRP A 325 -0.43 -4.95 -3.31
N VAL A 326 0.77 -4.87 -3.89
CA VAL A 326 0.99 -4.16 -5.16
C VAL A 326 0.17 -4.79 -6.28
N TRP A 327 0.12 -6.12 -6.35
CA TRP A 327 -0.71 -6.83 -7.32
C TRP A 327 -2.21 -6.62 -7.08
N TYR A 328 -2.67 -6.65 -5.82
CA TYR A 328 -4.07 -6.37 -5.47
C TYR A 328 -4.47 -4.92 -5.78
N LEU A 329 -3.59 -3.96 -5.53
CA LEU A 329 -3.77 -2.57 -5.94
C LEU A 329 -3.91 -2.48 -7.46
N PHE A 330 -3.00 -3.11 -8.21
CA PHE A 330 -3.05 -3.14 -9.67
C PHE A 330 -4.38 -3.74 -10.17
N ASN A 331 -4.79 -4.90 -9.67
CA ASN A 331 -6.05 -5.53 -10.06
C ASN A 331 -7.26 -4.66 -9.74
N ALA A 332 -7.29 -4.04 -8.56
CA ALA A 332 -8.38 -3.15 -8.17
C ALA A 332 -8.50 -1.93 -9.09
N ILE A 333 -7.36 -1.37 -9.52
CA ILE A 333 -7.31 -0.29 -10.51
C ILE A 333 -7.72 -0.81 -11.90
N ALA A 334 -7.14 -1.91 -12.36
CA ALA A 334 -7.31 -2.44 -13.72
C ALA A 334 -8.68 -3.05 -13.98
N SER A 335 -9.39 -3.50 -12.93
CA SER A 335 -10.73 -4.08 -13.05
C SER A 335 -11.81 -3.11 -13.58
N GLY A 336 -11.53 -1.81 -13.64
CA GLY A 336 -12.47 -0.77 -14.05
C GLY A 336 -13.56 -0.44 -13.01
N ARG A 337 -13.72 -1.25 -11.94
CA ARG A 337 -14.72 -1.05 -10.88
C ARG A 337 -14.53 0.27 -10.10
N SER A 338 -13.29 0.76 -10.06
CA SER A 338 -12.92 2.04 -9.44
C SER A 338 -13.09 3.24 -10.36
N GLY A 339 -13.51 3.05 -11.62
CA GLY A 339 -13.59 4.11 -12.63
C GLY A 339 -12.24 4.62 -13.12
N ILE A 340 -11.13 4.06 -12.62
CA ILE A 340 -9.78 4.48 -13.00
C ILE A 340 -9.45 3.91 -14.38
N LYS A 341 -9.22 4.80 -15.34
CA LYS A 341 -8.81 4.44 -16.70
C LYS A 341 -7.31 4.63 -16.88
N ALA A 342 -6.68 3.73 -17.64
CA ALA A 342 -5.31 3.91 -18.09
C ALA A 342 -5.22 5.15 -18.99
N ILE A 343 -4.14 5.91 -18.87
CA ILE A 343 -3.89 7.09 -19.70
C ILE A 343 -2.92 6.68 -20.82
N ALA A 344 -3.40 6.78 -22.06
CA ALA A 344 -2.60 6.52 -23.25
C ALA A 344 -1.40 7.47 -23.29
N SER A 345 -0.26 7.03 -23.85
CA SER A 345 0.95 7.84 -23.96
C SER A 345 0.84 9.01 -24.96
N SER A 346 -0.33 9.18 -25.61
CA SER A 346 -0.56 10.12 -26.70
C SER A 346 -1.60 11.20 -26.39
N SER A 347 -1.98 11.43 -25.14
CA SER A 347 -2.86 12.57 -24.82
C SER A 347 -2.15 13.89 -25.15
N SER A 348 -2.90 14.80 -25.76
CA SER A 348 -2.45 16.03 -26.43
C SER A 348 -1.47 16.89 -25.62
N ARG A 349 -0.72 17.75 -26.33
CA ARG A 349 0.25 18.70 -25.74
C ARG A 349 -0.33 19.55 -24.58
N GLU A 350 -1.65 19.73 -24.52
CA GLU A 350 -2.34 20.47 -23.45
C GLU A 350 -2.43 19.68 -22.13
N ASP A 351 -2.71 18.37 -22.17
CA ASP A 351 -2.68 17.51 -20.98
C ASP A 351 -1.23 17.28 -20.48
N MET A 352 -0.28 17.23 -21.41
CA MET A 352 1.14 17.15 -21.09
C MET A 352 1.66 18.44 -20.43
N ALA A 353 1.20 19.62 -20.86
CA ALA A 353 1.58 20.90 -20.26
C ALA A 353 1.14 21.02 -18.78
N ALA A 354 0.07 20.34 -18.36
CA ALA A 354 -0.35 20.28 -16.96
C ALA A 354 0.47 19.28 -16.12
N ALA A 355 1.04 18.24 -16.74
CA ALA A 355 2.02 17.33 -16.11
C ALA A 355 3.42 17.97 -16.03
N THR A 356 3.79 18.77 -17.03
CA THR A 356 5.02 19.58 -17.06
C THR A 356 4.81 21.01 -16.55
N ARG A 357 3.75 21.32 -15.80
CA ARG A 357 3.65 22.54 -14.97
C ARG A 357 4.23 22.34 -13.56
N SER A 358 5.14 21.38 -13.40
CA SER A 358 6.11 21.39 -12.30
C SER A 358 7.55 21.11 -12.76
N PRO A 359 8.12 21.84 -13.75
CA PRO A 359 9.57 21.84 -13.93
C PRO A 359 10.25 22.74 -12.89
N ASN A 360 9.49 23.50 -12.08
CA ASN A 360 10.02 24.50 -11.14
C ASN A 360 9.36 24.53 -9.74
N LEU A 361 8.47 23.60 -9.41
CA LEU A 361 8.14 23.38 -7.99
C LEU A 361 9.29 22.55 -7.42
N LYS A 362 10.29 23.23 -6.84
CA LYS A 362 11.38 22.61 -6.10
C LYS A 362 10.79 21.92 -4.86
N TYR A 363 10.22 20.73 -5.04
CA TYR A 363 9.93 19.86 -3.91
C TYR A 363 11.23 19.64 -3.15
N LYS A 364 11.17 19.71 -1.82
CA LYS A 364 12.31 19.36 -0.99
C LYS A 364 12.52 17.85 -1.12
N CYS A 365 13.41 17.47 -2.02
CA CYS A 365 13.82 16.08 -2.22
C CYS A 365 15.19 15.87 -1.60
N VAL A 366 15.31 14.81 -0.82
CA VAL A 366 16.58 14.40 -0.23
C VAL A 366 17.02 13.08 -0.85
N PRO A 367 18.32 12.89 -1.14
CA PRO A 367 18.86 11.54 -1.28
C PRO A 367 18.45 10.77 -0.04
N THR A 368 17.83 9.60 -0.20
CA THR A 368 17.36 8.86 0.98
C THR A 368 18.57 8.32 1.71
N ALA A 369 19.02 9.03 2.73
CA ALA A 369 19.93 8.49 3.73
C ALA A 369 19.11 7.61 4.67
N THR A 370 19.58 6.38 4.86
CA THR A 370 19.25 5.44 5.95
C THR A 370 18.30 5.99 7.01
N MET A 371 17.00 5.75 6.87
CA MET A 371 16.03 5.94 7.95
C MET A 371 14.94 4.87 7.86
N PHE A 372 15.05 3.91 8.76
CA PHE A 372 13.91 3.37 9.49
C PHE A 372 13.89 4.03 10.86
#